data_AF-A0A7C2TI42-F1
#
_entry.id   AF-A0A7C2TI42-F1
#
_cell.length_a   1.000
_cell.length_b   1.000
_cell.length_c   1.000
_cell.angle_alpha   90.00
_cell.angle_beta   90.00
_cell.angle_gamma   90.00
#
_symmetry.space_group_name_H-M   'P 1'
#
loop_
_entity.id
_entity.type
_entity.pdbx_description
1 polymer ?
#
loop_
_entity_poly.entity_id
_entity_poly.type
_entity_poly.pdbx_seq_one_letter_code
_entity_poly.pdbx_strand_id
1 'polypeptide(L)' 'MAKAEKIARRRQPNRIQRYIRETIGELRKVNWPSRQEATSLTLIVLVVTFGMSLVLGLLDFIFSRLFALILG' A
#
# COMPACT_ATOMS: atom_id res chain seq x y z
N MET A 1 17.65 -15.77 -48.39
CA MET A 1 17.82 -16.13 -46.97
C MET A 1 18.29 -14.97 -46.07
N ALA A 2 19.04 -13.97 -46.58
CA ALA A 2 19.55 -12.83 -45.80
C ALA A 2 18.50 -11.84 -45.21
N LYS A 3 17.24 -11.88 -45.67
CA LYS A 3 16.17 -10.97 -45.20
C LYS A 3 15.53 -11.45 -43.88
N ALA A 4 15.55 -12.75 -43.62
CA ALA A 4 14.99 -13.35 -42.39
C ALA A 4 15.85 -13.05 -41.16
N GLU A 5 17.18 -13.04 -41.32
CA GLU A 5 18.12 -12.77 -40.22
C GLU A 5 18.08 -11.29 -39.75
N LYS A 6 17.85 -10.35 -40.67
CA LYS A 6 17.73 -8.91 -40.34
C LYS A 6 16.47 -8.56 -39.55
N ILE A 7 15.39 -9.34 -39.70
CA ILE A 7 14.15 -9.16 -38.94
C ILE A 7 14.32 -9.64 -37.49
N ALA A 8 15.14 -10.68 -37.27
CA ALA A 8 15.44 -11.24 -35.96
C ALA A 8 16.29 -10.28 -35.08
N ARG A 9 17.24 -9.53 -35.67
CA ARG A 9 18.13 -8.63 -34.90
C ARG A 9 17.47 -7.33 -34.41
N ARG A 10 16.29 -6.94 -34.91
CA ARG A 10 15.62 -5.67 -34.53
C ARG A 10 14.73 -5.75 -33.29
N ARG A 11 14.66 -6.89 -32.60
CA ARG A 11 13.77 -7.07 -31.43
C ARG A 11 14.50 -7.15 -30.10
N GLN A 12 15.57 -6.36 -29.90
CA GLN A 12 16.06 -6.15 -28.55
C GLN A 12 15.10 -5.19 -27.84
N PRO A 13 14.37 -5.63 -26.79
CA PRO A 13 13.50 -4.73 -26.05
C PRO A 13 14.34 -3.63 -25.39
N ASN A 14 13.85 -2.38 -25.43
CA ASN A 14 14.49 -1.26 -24.74
C ASN A 14 14.68 -1.60 -23.25
N ARG A 15 15.74 -1.08 -22.60
CA ARG A 15 16.07 -1.40 -21.19
C ARG A 15 14.88 -1.20 -20.24
N ILE A 16 14.08 -0.16 -20.47
CA ILE A 16 12.85 0.13 -19.72
C ILE A 16 11.78 -0.94 -19.95
N GLN A 17 11.60 -1.38 -21.20
CA GLN A 17 10.62 -2.40 -21.56
C GLN A 17 10.99 -3.77 -20.97
N ARG A 18 12.29 -4.07 -20.89
CA ARG A 18 12.82 -5.25 -20.18
C ARG A 18 12.56 -5.16 -18.68
N TYR A 19 12.87 -4.01 -18.06
CA TYR A 19 12.62 -3.77 -16.64
C TYR A 19 11.14 -3.93 -16.26
N ILE A 20 10.22 -3.30 -17.00
CA ILE A 20 8.77 -3.43 -16.74
C ILE A 20 8.32 -4.89 -16.89
N ARG A 21 8.83 -5.62 -17.88
CA ARG A 21 8.50 -7.03 -18.08
C ARG A 21 8.98 -7.90 -16.91
N GLU A 22 10.19 -7.66 -16.42
CA GLU A 22 10.75 -8.34 -15.25
C GLU A 22 9.93 -8.02 -13.99
N THR A 23 9.60 -6.74 -13.74
CA THR A 23 8.76 -6.31 -12.61
C THR A 23 7.37 -6.93 -12.63
N ILE A 24 6.70 -7.00 -13.79
CA ILE A 24 5.39 -7.67 -13.91
C ILE A 24 5.51 -9.16 -13.60
N GLY A 25 6.61 -9.80 -13.99
CA GLY A 25 6.91 -11.19 -13.68
C GLY A 25 7.00 -11.45 -12.16
N GLU A 26 7.68 -10.55 -11.43
CA GLU A 26 7.79 -10.63 -9.98
C GLU A 26 6.48 -10.24 -9.25
N LEU A 27 5.76 -9.24 -9.73
CA LEU A 27 4.46 -8.82 -9.18
C LEU A 27 3.41 -9.93 -9.23
N ARG A 28 3.53 -10.88 -10.17
CA ARG A 28 2.67 -12.06 -10.24
C ARG A 28 2.93 -13.09 -9.15
N LYS A 29 4.09 -13.04 -8.49
CA LYS A 29 4.42 -13.90 -7.34
C LYS A 29 3.88 -13.32 -6.03
N VAL A 30 3.39 -12.07 -6.05
CA VAL A 30 2.80 -11.43 -4.87
C VAL A 30 1.43 -12.04 -4.62
N ASN A 31 1.24 -12.54 -3.41
CA ASN A 31 -0.06 -13.00 -2.94
C ASN A 31 -0.92 -11.78 -2.61
N TRP A 32 -1.74 -11.38 -3.56
CA TRP A 32 -2.74 -10.35 -3.33
C TRP A 32 -3.87 -10.92 -2.47
N PRO A 33 -4.29 -10.21 -1.41
CA PRO A 33 -5.34 -10.68 -0.52
C PRO A 33 -6.64 -10.87 -1.31
N SER A 34 -7.44 -11.86 -0.91
CA SER A 34 -8.79 -12.01 -1.44
C SER A 34 -9.64 -10.79 -1.08
N ARG A 35 -10.71 -10.52 -1.86
CA ARG A 35 -11.62 -9.39 -1.56
C ARG A 35 -12.17 -9.44 -0.13
N GLN A 36 -12.38 -10.65 0.38
CA GLN A 36 -12.86 -10.88 1.74
C GLN A 36 -11.76 -10.56 2.77
N GLU A 37 -10.54 -11.05 2.58
CA GLU A 37 -9.40 -10.71 3.45
C GLU A 37 -9.12 -9.21 3.50
N ALA A 38 -9.10 -8.54 2.33
CA ALA A 38 -8.87 -7.11 2.25
C ALA A 38 -9.92 -6.31 3.04
N THR A 39 -11.18 -6.74 2.95
CA THR A 39 -12.29 -6.11 3.70
C THR A 39 -12.15 -6.34 5.20
N SER A 40 -11.86 -7.59 5.62
CA SER A 40 -11.65 -7.93 7.03
C SER A 40 -10.48 -7.15 7.64
N LEU A 41 -9.35 -7.10 6.94
CA LEU A 41 -8.17 -6.34 7.38
C LEU A 41 -8.49 -4.85 7.52
N THR A 42 -9.19 -4.28 6.54
CA THR A 42 -9.61 -2.87 6.58
C THR A 42 -10.56 -2.61 7.76
N LEU A 43 -11.51 -3.50 8.00
CA LEU A 43 -12.44 -3.39 9.13
C LEU A 43 -11.71 -3.41 10.48
N ILE A 44 -10.75 -4.32 10.64
CA ILE A 44 -9.92 -4.39 11.85
C ILE A 44 -9.17 -3.06 12.06
N VAL A 45 -8.53 -2.54 11.01
CA VAL A 45 -7.82 -1.25 11.09
C VAL A 45 -8.78 -0.13 11.50
N LEU A 46 -9.95 -0.04 10.88
CA LEU A 46 -10.95 0.98 11.23
C LEU A 46 -11.38 0.90 12.70
N VAL A 47 -11.65 -0.30 13.20
CA VAL A 47 -12.04 -0.51 14.61
C VAL A 47 -10.93 -0.07 15.56
N VAL A 48 -9.69 -0.50 15.30
CA VAL A 48 -8.55 -0.17 16.17
C VAL A 48 -8.24 1.33 16.13
N THR A 49 -8.22 1.94 14.95
CA THR A 49 -7.97 3.38 14.80
C THR A 49 -9.07 4.21 15.46
N PHE A 50 -10.34 3.84 15.28
CA PHE A 50 -11.45 4.55 15.91
C PHE A 50 -11.43 4.40 17.43
N GLY A 51 -11.16 3.18 17.93
CA GLY A 51 -10.99 2.92 19.36
C GLY A 51 -9.86 3.74 19.97
N MET A 52 -8.69 3.76 19.33
CA MET A 52 -7.54 4.56 19.79
C MET A 52 -7.85 6.06 19.75
N SER A 53 -8.49 6.55 18.69
CA SER A 53 -8.89 7.96 18.56
C SER A 53 -9.85 8.39 19.66
N LEU A 54 -10.82 7.53 20.03
CA LEU A 54 -11.74 7.81 21.12
C LEU A 54 -11.02 7.86 22.47
N VAL A 55 -10.12 6.91 22.74
CA VAL A 55 -9.35 6.87 23.98
C VAL A 55 -8.48 8.11 24.12
N LEU A 56 -7.67 8.42 23.10
CA LEU A 56 -6.81 9.60 23.10
C LEU A 56 -7.63 10.88 23.21
N GLY A 57 -8.68 11.03 22.40
CA GLY A 57 -9.53 12.22 22.43
C GLY A 57 -10.22 12.44 23.79
N LEU A 58 -10.65 11.37 24.46
CA LEU A 58 -11.21 11.46 25.80
C LEU A 58 -10.16 11.88 26.82
N LEU A 59 -8.96 11.31 26.76
CA LEU A 59 -7.84 11.68 27.63
C LEU A 59 -7.44 13.14 27.42
N ASP A 60 -7.33 13.59 26.17
CA ASP A 60 -7.04 14.99 25.82
C ASP A 60 -8.11 15.95 26.36
N PHE A 61 -9.38 15.54 26.30
CA PHE A 61 -10.48 16.32 26.88
C PHE A 61 -10.38 16.43 28.41
N ILE A 62 -10.09 15.32 29.10
CA ILE A 62 -9.93 15.31 30.56
C ILE A 62 -8.72 16.16 30.96
N PHE A 63 -7.58 15.97 30.31
CA PHE A 63 -6.36 16.71 30.62
C PHE A 63 -6.50 18.20 30.31
N SER A 64 -7.12 18.58 29.20
CA SER A 64 -7.35 20.00 28.89
C SER A 64 -8.22 20.69 29.94
N ARG A 65 -9.27 20.03 30.44
CA ARG A 65 -10.10 20.54 31.54
C ARG A 65 -9.33 20.62 32.85
N LEU A 66 -8.52 19.62 33.17
CA LEU A 66 -7.69 19.61 34.37
C LEU A 66 -6.64 20.72 34.35
N PHE A 67 -5.93 20.89 33.23
CA PHE A 67 -4.97 21.97 33.06
C PHE A 67 -5.64 23.34 33.09
N ALA A 68 -6.83 23.49 32.50
CA ALA A 68 -7.59 24.74 32.58
C ALA A 68 -8.00 25.10 34.02
N LEU A 69 -8.24 24.13 34.89
CA LEU A 69 -8.53 24.35 36.32
C LEU A 69 -7.28 24.65 37.16
N ILE A 70 -6.10 24.21 36.72
CA ILE A 70 -4.84 24.42 37.44
C ILE A 70 -4.15 25.72 37.01
N LEU A 71 -4.23 26.05 35.71
CA LEU A 71 -3.57 27.23 35.11
C LEU A 71 -4.51 28.43 34.95
N GLY A 72 -5.83 28.21 34.97
CA GLY A 72 -6.84 29.26 35.09
C GLY A 72 -7.11 29.57 36.55
#